data_AF-A0A0D5CHH6-F1
#
_entry.id   AF-A0A0D5CHH6-F1
#
_cell.length_a   1.000
_cell.length_b   1.000
_cell.length_c   1.000
_cell.angle_alpha   90.00
_cell.angle_beta   90.00
_cell.angle_gamma   90.00
#
_symmetry.space_group_name_H-M   'P 1'
#
loop_
_entity.id
_entity.type
_entity.pdbx_description
1 polymer ?
#
loop_
_entity_poly.entity_id
_entity_poly.type
_entity_poly.pdbx_seq_one_letter_code
_entity_poly.pdbx_strand_id
1 'polypeptide(L)'
;MTLAATAVALVAARYDDEEGTLTAGALRRLAQRQASAGKRCGSCGELLPTSAFGAEARRPDGLKASCRPCLAAAASDARARRAGGTS
;
A
#
# COMPACT_ATOMS: atom_id res chain seq x y z
N MET A 1 23.50 13.74 4.67
CA MET A 1 22.76 12.48 4.42
C MET A 1 23.72 11.37 4.86
N THR A 2 23.51 10.57 5.92
CA THR A 2 22.26 10.17 6.58
C THR A 2 22.62 9.53 7.94
N LEU A 3 22.91 10.33 8.98
CA LEU A 3 23.22 9.82 10.35
C LEU A 3 22.14 8.86 10.88
N ALA A 4 20.88 9.10 10.50
CA ALA A 4 19.75 8.23 10.85
C ALA A 4 19.85 6.83 10.23
N ALA A 5 20.34 6.70 8.99
CA ALA A 5 20.46 5.40 8.33
C ALA A 5 21.57 4.56 8.98
N THR A 6 22.67 5.20 9.38
CA THR A 6 23.80 4.55 10.05
C THR A 6 23.43 4.08 11.46
N ALA A 7 22.66 4.87 12.20
CA ALA A 7 22.16 4.48 13.52
C ALA A 7 21.21 3.27 13.45
N VAL A 8 20.30 3.24 12.46
CA VAL A 8 19.40 2.10 12.24
C VAL A 8 20.17 0.84 11.88
N ALA A 9 21.20 0.93 11.03
CA ALA A 9 22.04 -0.21 10.67
C ALA A 9 22.85 -0.77 11.86
N LEU A 10 23.42 0.11 12.71
CA LEU A 10 24.14 -0.31 13.92
C LEU A 10 23.24 -0.99 14.95
N VAL A 11 22.02 -0.49 15.12
CA VAL A 11 21.04 -1.12 16.00
C VAL A 11 20.62 -2.48 15.44
N ALA A 12 20.33 -2.59 14.15
CA ALA A 12 19.98 -3.87 13.52
C ALA A 12 21.11 -4.90 13.70
N ALA A 13 22.36 -4.52 13.43
CA ALA A 13 23.54 -5.39 13.61
C ALA A 13 23.77 -5.84 15.06
N ARG A 14 23.23 -5.13 16.07
CA ARG A 14 23.31 -5.54 17.48
C ARG A 14 22.35 -6.68 17.82
N TYR A 15 21.23 -6.79 17.10
CA TYR A 15 20.12 -7.70 17.44
C TYR A 15 19.92 -8.83 16.43
N ASP A 16 20.57 -8.76 15.27
CA ASP A 16 20.65 -9.90 14.34
C ASP A 16 21.62 -10.98 14.87
N ASP A 17 21.37 -12.22 14.48
CA ASP A 17 22.39 -13.27 14.59
C ASP A 17 23.51 -13.03 13.55
N GLU A 18 24.63 -13.75 13.64
CA GLU A 18 25.79 -13.53 12.75
C GLU A 18 25.46 -13.69 11.25
N GLU A 19 24.35 -14.36 10.89
CA GLU A 19 23.85 -14.47 9.50
C GLU A 19 22.72 -13.48 9.14
N GLY A 20 22.22 -12.64 10.05
CA GLY A 20 21.20 -11.63 9.74
C GLY A 20 19.78 -12.19 9.50
N THR A 21 19.49 -13.38 10.03
CA THR A 21 18.24 -14.11 9.74
C THR A 21 17.03 -13.55 10.50
N LEU A 22 17.26 -12.85 11.63
CA LEU A 22 16.21 -12.31 12.48
C LEU A 22 15.54 -11.09 11.84
N THR A 23 16.30 -10.13 11.31
CA THR A 23 15.75 -8.96 10.61
C THR A 23 15.08 -9.35 9.30
N ALA A 24 15.71 -10.23 8.51
CA ALA A 24 15.11 -10.76 7.28
C ALA A 24 13.77 -11.47 7.56
N GLY A 25 13.73 -12.28 8.62
CA GLY A 25 12.51 -12.96 9.07
C GLY A 25 11.42 -12.00 9.56
N ALA A 26 11.80 -10.94 10.30
CA ALA A 26 10.87 -9.93 10.80
C ALA A 26 10.25 -9.11 9.65
N LEU A 27 11.07 -8.67 8.69
CA LEU A 27 10.62 -7.94 7.50
C LEU A 27 9.65 -8.78 6.66
N ARG A 28 9.96 -10.07 6.47
CA ARG A 28 9.06 -11.00 5.75
C ARG A 28 7.69 -11.12 6.42
N ARG A 29 7.64 -11.25 7.76
CA ARG A 29 6.37 -11.34 8.51
C ARG A 29 5.59 -10.03 8.47
N LEU A 30 6.25 -8.89 8.50
CA LEU A 30 5.60 -7.58 8.38
C LEU A 30 4.98 -7.41 6.99
N ALA A 31 5.75 -7.70 5.93
CA ALA A 31 5.25 -7.67 4.56
C ALA A 31 4.07 -8.63 4.37
N GLN A 32 4.13 -9.82 4.95
CA GLN A 32 3.03 -10.78 4.92
C GLN A 32 1.78 -10.25 5.61
N ARG A 33 1.89 -9.61 6.79
CA ARG A 33 0.73 -8.98 7.46
C ARG A 33 0.13 -7.84 6.65
N GLN A 34 0.99 -7.02 6.02
CA GLN A 34 0.55 -5.93 5.14
C GLN A 34 -0.15 -6.48 3.88
N ALA A 35 0.28 -7.64 3.37
CA ALA A 35 -0.32 -8.31 2.22
C ALA A 35 -1.61 -9.07 2.58
N SER A 36 -1.66 -9.71 3.74
CA SER A 36 -2.79 -10.52 4.20
C SER A 36 -3.94 -9.68 4.75
N ALA A 37 -3.71 -8.42 5.12
CA ALA A 37 -4.75 -7.40 5.28
C ALA A 37 -5.27 -6.97 3.89
N GLY A 38 -5.74 -7.95 3.12
CA GLY A 38 -6.22 -7.75 1.76
C GLY A 38 -7.69 -7.33 1.77
N LYS A 39 -8.02 -6.36 0.92
CA LYS A 39 -9.40 -5.94 0.64
C LYS A 39 -9.71 -6.24 -0.82
N ARG A 40 -10.91 -6.75 -1.09
CA ARG A 40 -11.36 -7.00 -2.46
C ARG A 40 -11.79 -5.69 -3.12
N CYS A 41 -11.28 -5.42 -4.32
CA CYS A 41 -11.70 -4.26 -5.10
C CYS A 41 -13.10 -4.49 -5.70
N GLY A 42 -14.01 -3.55 -5.49
CA GLY A 42 -15.35 -3.62 -6.07
C GLY A 42 -15.41 -3.40 -7.60
N SER A 43 -14.33 -2.88 -8.21
CA SER A 43 -14.27 -2.60 -9.65
C SER A 43 -13.57 -3.70 -10.44
N CYS A 44 -12.36 -4.12 -10.05
CA CYS A 44 -11.60 -5.18 -10.74
C CYS A 44 -11.76 -6.57 -10.10
N GLY A 45 -12.32 -6.68 -8.89
CA GLY A 45 -12.54 -7.97 -8.22
C GLY A 45 -11.28 -8.61 -7.60
N GLU A 46 -10.11 -8.01 -7.77
CA GLU A 46 -8.85 -8.52 -7.23
C GLU A 46 -8.76 -8.31 -5.72
N LEU A 47 -8.05 -9.22 -5.04
CA LEU A 47 -7.69 -9.09 -3.63
C LEU A 47 -6.36 -8.33 -3.55
N LEU A 48 -6.41 -7.07 -3.13
CA LEU A 48 -5.22 -6.21 -3.03
C LEU A 48 -4.94 -5.86 -1.56
N PRO A 49 -3.69 -5.54 -1.19
CA PRO A 49 -3.39 -5.02 0.14
C PRO A 49 -4.17 -3.74 0.44
N THR A 50 -4.54 -3.49 1.70
CA THR A 50 -5.22 -2.27 2.15
C THR A 50 -4.48 -0.99 1.74
N SER A 51 -3.15 -1.05 1.59
CA SER A 51 -2.32 0.05 1.07
C SER A 51 -2.64 0.46 -0.38
N ALA A 52 -3.23 -0.43 -1.18
CA ALA A 52 -3.68 -0.15 -2.54
C ALA A 52 -5.02 0.63 -2.59
N PHE A 53 -5.66 0.87 -1.44
CA PHE A 53 -6.90 1.61 -1.31
C PHE A 53 -6.63 3.01 -0.72
N GLY A 54 -7.44 4.00 -1.11
CA GLY A 54 -7.41 5.31 -0.48
C GLY A 54 -8.15 5.29 0.86
N ALA A 55 -7.77 6.17 1.79
CA ALA A 55 -8.51 6.33 3.05
C ALA A 55 -9.89 6.95 2.81
N GLU A 56 -10.91 6.45 3.50
CA GLU A 56 -12.28 6.95 3.50
C GLU A 56 -12.90 6.75 4.89
N ALA A 57 -12.73 7.73 5.78
CA ALA A 57 -13.13 7.64 7.19
C ALA A 57 -14.63 7.37 7.44
N ARG A 58 -15.47 7.55 6.42
CA ARG A 58 -16.92 7.28 6.51
C ARG A 58 -17.25 5.80 6.37
N ARG A 59 -16.31 4.97 5.91
CA ARG A 59 -16.48 3.53 5.72
C ARG A 59 -16.09 2.80 7.00
N PRO A 60 -16.76 1.68 7.34
CA PRO A 60 -16.44 0.91 8.55
C PRO A 60 -14.99 0.39 8.54
N ASP A 61 -14.47 0.09 7.35
CA ASP A 61 -13.10 -0.34 7.08
C ASP A 61 -12.12 0.83 6.87
N GLY A 62 -12.60 2.08 6.89
CA GLY A 62 -11.76 3.27 6.73
C GLY A 62 -11.11 3.42 5.35
N LEU A 63 -11.51 2.62 4.36
CA LEU A 63 -10.90 2.55 3.04
C LEU A 63 -11.95 2.64 1.93
N LYS A 64 -11.50 3.05 0.73
CA LYS A 64 -12.37 3.09 -0.45
C LYS A 64 -12.81 1.70 -0.91
N ALA A 65 -13.96 1.64 -1.58
CA ALA A 65 -14.50 0.41 -2.16
C ALA A 65 -13.64 -0.14 -3.31
N SER A 66 -13.02 0.76 -4.09
CA SER A 66 -12.19 0.43 -5.25
C SER A 66 -10.73 0.81 -5.01
N CYS A 67 -9.82 0.06 -5.64
CA CYS A 67 -8.39 0.32 -5.56
C CYS A 67 -8.01 1.62 -6.31
N ARG A 68 -6.87 2.20 -5.95
CA ARG A 68 -6.33 3.43 -6.56
C ARG A 68 -6.26 3.41 -8.09
N PRO A 69 -5.83 2.33 -8.78
CA PRO A 69 -5.79 2.32 -10.25
C PRO A 69 -7.19 2.39 -10.87
N CYS A 70 -8.16 1.65 -10.33
CA CYS A 70 -9.56 1.73 -10.80
C CYS A 70 -10.14 3.14 -10.61
N LEU A 71 -9.83 3.80 -9.49
CA LEU A 71 -10.25 5.18 -9.25
C LEU A 71 -9.59 6.16 -10.23
N ALA A 72 -8.31 5.94 -10.56
CA ALA A 72 -7.59 6.77 -11.53
C ALA A 72 -8.18 6.62 -12.94
N ALA A 73 -8.49 5.39 -13.36
CA ALA A 73 -9.14 5.11 -14.63
C ALA A 73 -10.54 5.75 -14.72
N ALA A 74 -11.36 5.63 -13.68
CA ALA A 74 -12.66 6.29 -13.64
C ALA A 74 -12.54 7.82 -13.72
N ALA A 75 -11.50 8.41 -13.08
CA ALA A 75 -11.26 9.84 -13.14
C ALA A 75 -10.77 10.30 -14.51
N SER A 76 -9.95 9.52 -15.24
CA SER A 76 -9.56 9.83 -16.62
C SER A 76 -10.76 9.79 -17.56
N ASP A 77 -11.62 8.77 -17.44
CA ASP A 77 -12.83 8.66 -18.26
C ASP A 77 -13.77 9.84 -18.01
N ALA A 78 -13.97 10.23 -16.76
CA ALA A 78 -14.78 11.39 -16.41
C ALA A 78 -14.22 12.69 -16.99
N ARG A 79 -12.89 12.86 -17.01
CA ARG A 79 -12.24 14.03 -17.64
C ARG A 79 -12.42 14.04 -19.16
N ALA A 80 -12.24 12.89 -19.81
CA ALA A 80 -12.44 12.75 -21.26
C ALA A 80 -13.88 13.11 -21.65
N ARG A 81 -14.88 12.63 -20.90
CA ARG A 81 -16.30 12.97 -21.13
C ARG A 81 -16.61 14.45 -20.95
N ARG A 82 -15.99 15.11 -19.98
CA ARG A 82 -16.16 16.56 -19.76
C ARG A 82 -15.49 17.39 -20.87
N ALA A 83 -14.34 16.94 -21.37
CA ALA A 83 -13.63 17.61 -22.46
C ALA A 83 -14.36 17.48 -23.81
N GLY A 84 -15.10 16.39 -24.03
CA GLY A 84 -15.95 16.21 -25.22
C GLY A 84 -17.33 16.86 -25.13
N GLY A 85 -17.64 17.59 -24.05
CA GLY A 85 -18.95 18.20 -23.77
C GLY A 85 -19.07 19.67 -24.15
N THR A 86 -18.21 20.18 -25.03
CA THR A 86 -18.37 21.51 -25.63
C THR A 86 -18.49 21.37 -27.14
N SER A 87 -19.60 21.92 -27.66
CA SER A 87 -20.05 22.00 -29.07
C SER A 87 -21.01 20.90 -29.51
#